data_AF-A0A0N9UHF6-F1
#
_entry.id   AF-A0A0N9UHF6-F1
#
_cell.length_a   1.000
_cell.length_b   1.000
_cell.length_c   1.000
_cell.angle_alpha   90.00
_cell.angle_beta   90.00
_cell.angle_gamma   90.00
#
_symmetry.space_group_name_H-M   'P 1'
#
loop_
_entity.id
_entity.type
_entity.pdbx_description
1 polymer ?
#
loop_
_entity_poly.entity_id
_entity_poly.type
_entity_poly.pdbx_seq_one_letter_code
_entity_poly.pdbx_strand_id
1 'polypeptide(L)'
;MSSNPPPEFDRLPQDAPLVRAMGGALSIFATLLARQGIVETEEVANLLGIYAVATSEVDNEEGMILGCWAAMIRDVAEQQRKAARG
;
A
#
# COMPACT_ATOMS: atom_id res chain seq x y z
N MET A 1 -38.87 -14.78 2.54
CA MET A 1 -37.97 -13.80 1.92
C MET A 1 -37.47 -12.86 3.01
N SER A 2 -36.23 -13.03 3.43
CA SER A 2 -35.40 -11.97 4.01
C SER A 2 -33.96 -12.48 3.93
N SER A 3 -33.33 -12.25 2.77
CA SER A 3 -31.89 -12.46 2.63
C SER A 3 -31.22 -11.27 3.31
N ASN A 4 -30.81 -11.45 4.56
CA ASN A 4 -29.90 -10.50 5.19
C ASN A 4 -28.61 -10.50 4.34
N PRO A 5 -28.13 -9.35 3.85
CA PRO A 5 -26.80 -9.31 3.24
C PRO A 5 -25.78 -9.77 4.29
N PRO A 6 -24.78 -10.59 3.93
CA PRO A 6 -23.73 -10.97 4.86
C PRO A 6 -23.05 -9.70 5.40
N PRO A 7 -22.60 -9.69 6.66
CA PRO A 7 -21.91 -8.56 7.26
C PRO A 7 -20.75 -8.12 6.36
N GLU A 8 -20.61 -6.82 6.08
CA GLU A 8 -19.60 -6.25 5.18
C GLU A 8 -18.16 -6.66 5.50
N PHE A 9 -17.90 -7.08 6.74
CA PHE A 9 -16.63 -7.65 7.20
C PHE A 9 -16.17 -8.89 6.39
N ASP A 10 -17.07 -9.56 5.67
CA ASP A 10 -16.75 -10.72 4.81
C ASP A 10 -16.25 -10.34 3.40
N ARG A 11 -16.19 -9.05 3.03
CA ARG A 11 -15.62 -8.59 1.75
C ARG A 11 -14.11 -8.40 1.76
N LEU A 12 -13.54 -8.11 2.93
CA LEU A 12 -12.11 -7.89 3.15
C LEU A 12 -11.18 -9.04 2.66
N PRO A 13 -11.58 -10.34 2.63
CA PRO A 13 -10.73 -11.40 2.10
C PRO A 13 -10.70 -11.50 0.57
N GLN A 14 -11.71 -10.98 -0.15
CA GLN A 14 -11.84 -11.14 -1.60
C GLN A 14 -10.96 -10.16 -2.39
N ASP A 15 -10.73 -8.96 -1.84
CA ASP A 15 -9.92 -7.93 -2.49
C ASP A 15 -8.42 -8.03 -2.17
N ALA A 16 -8.02 -8.95 -1.28
CA ALA A 16 -6.62 -9.13 -0.90
C ALA A 16 -5.65 -9.36 -2.08
N PRO A 17 -6.00 -10.14 -3.14
CA PRO A 17 -5.15 -10.26 -4.32
C PRO A 17 -5.06 -8.96 -5.13
N LEU A 18 -6.18 -8.24 -5.29
CA LEU A 18 -6.23 -6.98 -6.03
C LEU A 18 -5.42 -5.90 -5.31
N VAL A 19 -5.66 -5.71 -4.01
CA VAL A 19 -4.90 -4.82 -3.14
C VAL A 19 -3.40 -5.12 -3.23
N ARG A 20 -3.01 -6.40 -3.16
CA ARG A 20 -1.59 -6.77 -3.31
C ARG A 20 -1.04 -6.47 -4.70
N ALA A 21 -1.78 -6.77 -5.76
CA ALA A 21 -1.35 -6.52 -7.13
C ALA A 21 -1.16 -5.02 -7.41
N MET A 22 -2.10 -4.19 -6.95
CA MET A 22 -2.01 -2.73 -7.07
C MET A 22 -0.84 -2.17 -6.28
N GLY A 23 -0.66 -2.56 -5.02
CA GLY A 23 0.48 -2.13 -4.21
C GLY A 23 1.83 -2.60 -4.76
N GLY A 24 1.88 -3.80 -5.35
CA GLY A 24 3.05 -4.31 -6.06
C GLY A 24 3.38 -3.49 -7.31
N ALA A 25 2.36 -3.15 -8.11
CA ALA A 25 2.54 -2.27 -9.28
C ALA A 25 3.02 -0.86 -8.88
N LEU A 26 2.45 -0.29 -7.80
CA LEU A 26 2.89 0.99 -7.27
C LEU A 26 4.35 0.95 -6.79
N SER A 27 4.76 -0.15 -6.16
CA SER A 27 6.15 -0.38 -5.75
C SER A 27 7.13 -0.41 -6.94
N ILE A 28 6.70 -0.90 -8.11
CA ILE A 28 7.51 -0.85 -9.34
C ILE A 28 7.74 0.61 -9.75
N PHE A 29 6.71 1.45 -9.73
CA PHE A 29 6.86 2.86 -10.06
C PHE A 29 7.73 3.61 -9.03
N ALA A 30 7.54 3.38 -7.74
CA ALA A 30 8.38 3.95 -6.69
C ALA A 30 9.87 3.57 -6.91
N THR A 31 10.13 2.31 -7.23
CA THR A 31 11.48 1.82 -7.56
C THR A 31 12.04 2.48 -8.81
N LEU A 32 11.24 2.66 -9.87
CA LEU A 32 11.68 3.33 -11.09
C LEU A 32 12.04 4.80 -10.83
N LEU A 33 11.23 5.51 -10.04
CA LEU A 33 11.49 6.89 -9.67
C LEU A 33 12.79 7.02 -8.85
N ALA A 34 13.00 6.13 -7.88
CA ALA A 34 14.23 6.08 -7.09
C ALA A 34 15.46 5.78 -7.95
N ARG A 35 15.36 4.84 -8.89
CA ARG A 35 16.44 4.54 -9.84
C ARG A 35 16.83 5.71 -10.74
N GLN A 36 15.90 6.63 -11.01
CA GLN A 36 16.15 7.86 -11.77
C GLN A 36 16.64 9.01 -10.87
N GLY A 37 16.76 8.80 -9.56
CA GLY A 37 17.17 9.82 -8.61
C GLY A 37 16.12 10.91 -8.37
N ILE A 38 14.84 10.64 -8.69
CA ILE A 38 13.76 11.62 -8.58
C ILE A 38 13.25 11.70 -7.13
N VAL A 39 12.97 10.54 -6.52
CA VAL A 39 12.50 10.44 -5.13
C VAL A 39 12.86 9.06 -4.57
N GLU A 40 13.26 9.01 -3.30
CA GLU A 40 13.57 7.75 -2.62
C GLU A 40 12.31 6.88 -2.43
N THR A 41 12.43 5.57 -2.60
CA THR A 41 11.32 4.62 -2.40
C THR A 41 10.71 4.74 -0.99
N GLU A 42 11.55 5.02 0.01
CA GLU A 42 11.13 5.24 1.40
C GLU A 42 10.26 6.50 1.56
N GLU A 43 10.57 7.57 0.83
CA GLU A 43 9.80 8.82 0.89
C GLU A 43 8.41 8.62 0.27
N VAL A 44 8.31 7.87 -0.82
CA VAL A 44 7.03 7.48 -1.41
C VAL A 44 6.18 6.68 -0.40
N ALA A 45 6.79 5.71 0.30
CA ALA A 45 6.10 4.94 1.32
C ALA A 45 5.62 5.81 2.49
N ASN A 46 6.43 6.79 2.90
CA ASN A 46 6.09 7.69 4.00
C ASN A 46 4.90 8.60 3.64
N LEU A 47 4.94 9.24 2.47
CA LEU A 47 3.85 10.08 1.98
C LEU A 47 2.54 9.30 1.83
N LEU A 48 2.61 8.07 1.28
CA LEU A 48 1.43 7.21 1.15
C LEU A 48 0.87 6.81 2.52
N GLY A 49 1.73 6.58 3.52
CA GLY A 49 1.30 6.31 4.89
C GLY A 49 0.61 7.50 5.55
N ILE A 50 1.09 8.72 5.34
CA ILE A 50 0.44 9.94 5.83
C ILE A 50 -0.94 10.10 5.18
N TYR A 51 -1.01 9.90 3.86
CA TYR A 51 -2.26 9.96 3.12
C TYR A 51 -3.26 8.90 3.58
N ALA A 52 -2.79 7.69 3.90
CA ALA A 52 -3.61 6.63 4.49
C ALA A 52 -4.24 7.05 5.82
N VAL A 53 -3.48 7.68 6.71
CA VAL A 53 -3.98 8.20 7.99
C VAL A 53 -5.05 9.27 7.75
N ALA A 54 -4.77 10.26 6.90
CA ALA A 54 -5.75 11.30 6.59
C ALA A 54 -7.04 10.73 5.97
N THR A 55 -6.90 9.73 5.08
CA THR A 55 -8.05 9.06 4.45
C THR A 55 -8.86 8.29 5.48
N SER A 56 -8.20 7.65 6.46
CA SER A 56 -8.87 6.89 7.51
C SER A 56 -9.78 7.71 8.43
N GLU A 57 -9.63 9.05 8.44
CA GLU A 57 -10.53 9.96 9.14
C GLU A 57 -11.90 10.07 8.45
N VAL A 58 -11.99 9.76 7.15
CA VAL A 58 -13.21 9.83 6.33
C VAL A 58 -13.71 8.44 5.98
N ASP A 59 -12.82 7.56 5.52
CA ASP A 59 -13.09 6.17 5.18
C ASP A 59 -11.97 5.26 5.73
N ASN A 60 -12.31 4.47 6.75
CA ASN A 60 -11.36 3.60 7.41
C ASN A 60 -10.88 2.45 6.53
N GLU A 61 -11.74 1.91 5.67
CA GLU A 61 -11.38 0.79 4.79
C GLU A 61 -10.39 1.24 3.72
N GLU A 62 -10.66 2.37 3.07
CA GLU A 62 -9.74 2.98 2.11
C GLU A 62 -8.40 3.32 2.76
N GLY A 63 -8.42 3.91 3.96
CA GLY A 63 -7.23 4.19 4.74
C GLY A 63 -6.39 2.94 5.05
N MET A 64 -7.03 1.81 5.40
CA MET A 64 -6.33 0.54 5.61
C MET A 64 -5.68 0.01 4.33
N ILE A 65 -6.37 0.07 3.18
CA ILE A 65 -5.83 -0.36 1.89
C ILE A 65 -4.57 0.45 1.53
N LEU A 66 -4.65 1.78 1.66
CA LEU A 66 -3.52 2.67 1.41
C LEU A 66 -2.36 2.41 2.39
N GLY A 67 -2.67 2.12 3.65
CA GLY A 67 -1.69 1.72 4.66
C GLY A 67 -0.97 0.42 4.30
N CYS A 68 -1.69 -0.59 3.79
CA CYS A 68 -1.10 -1.82 3.28
C CYS A 68 -0.13 -1.55 2.13
N TRP A 69 -0.48 -0.65 1.21
CA TRP A 69 0.41 -0.26 0.12
C TRP A 69 1.65 0.48 0.60
N ALA A 70 1.51 1.39 1.55
CA ALA A 70 2.63 2.10 2.17
C ALA A 70 3.61 1.12 2.84
N ALA A 71 3.09 0.12 3.55
CA ALA A 71 3.90 -0.94 4.16
C ALA A 71 4.66 -1.77 3.10
N MET A 72 3.99 -2.19 2.03
CA MET A 72 4.65 -2.94 0.95
C MET A 72 5.79 -2.15 0.27
N ILE A 73 5.57 -0.86 0.00
CA ILE A 73 6.63 -0.01 -0.60
C ILE A 73 7.79 0.16 0.39
N ARG A 74 7.52 0.24 1.69
CA ARG A 74 8.56 0.31 2.73
C ARG A 74 9.41 -0.97 2.77
N ASP A 75 8.78 -2.13 2.67
CA ASP A 75 9.50 -3.41 2.59
C ASP A 75 10.43 -3.45 1.37
N VAL A 76 10.00 -2.91 0.22
CA VAL A 76 10.81 -2.79 -0.99
C VAL A 76 11.99 -1.83 -0.77
N ALA A 77 11.76 -0.68 -0.15
CA ALA A 77 12.82 0.27 0.19
C ALA A 77 13.87 -0.36 1.12
N GLU A 78 13.44 -1.15 2.10
CA GLU A 78 14.34 -1.90 2.98
C GLU A 78 15.17 -2.94 2.24
N GLN A 79 14.56 -3.67 1.30
CA GLN A 79 15.27 -4.64 0.46
C GLN A 79 16.34 -3.97 -0.42
N GLN A 80 16.01 -2.83 -1.04
CA GLN A 80 16.95 -2.03 -1.83
C GLN A 80 18.14 -1.56 -0.97
N ARG A 81 17.87 -1.06 0.23
CA ARG A 81 18.90 -0.61 1.17
C ARG A 81 19.81 -1.76 1.61
N LYS A 82 19.26 -2.95 1.84
CA LYS A 82 20.05 -4.15 2.16
C LYS A 82 20.93 -4.56 0.99
N ALA A 83 20.39 -4.53 -0.24
CA ALA A 83 21.14 -4.87 -1.46
C ALA A 83 22.30 -3.88 -1.73
N ALA A 84 22.14 -2.59 -1.43
CA ALA A 84 23.19 -1.59 -1.61
C ALA A 84 24.36 -1.69 -0.61
N ARG A 85 24.22 -2.49 0.45
CA ARG A 85 25.22 -2.66 1.52
C ARG A 85 26.02 -3.96 1.42
N GLY A 86 25.64 -4.88 0.53
CA GLY A 86 26.34 -6.14 0.26
C GLY A 86 27.22 -6.02 -0.97
#